data_AF-K4L0C8-F1
#
_entry.id   AF-K4L0C8-F1
#
_cell.length_a   1.000
_cell.length_b   1.000
_cell.length_c   1.000
_cell.angle_alpha   90.00
_cell.angle_beta   90.00
_cell.angle_gamma   90.00
#
_symmetry.space_group_name_H-M   'P 1'
#
loop_
_entity.id
_entity.type
_entity.pdbx_description
1 polymer ?
#
loop_
_entity_poly.entity_id
_entity_poly.type
_entity_poly.pdbx_seq_one_letter_code
_entity_poly.pdbx_strand_id
1 'polypeptide(L)'
;MEDFQEKRKYFRVDLINDIPATAKISSINNRKVEVEKTFPIAILDLSTGGIYAFIPVDIPVNIVIIDIMFTFENEEFSFNALIIRKTPKDDGFEYGMKFLFHSQKDESRITRCLNQYKIKHTRFMKIQLDLRKQKYIGCFVKGLELIEEPAYLITSRRIVVATNKAAQDSGVKLGERCYSTVAKRHHACPFCRLEDAKKADHLLETNAVVQEQSCKARWLYLEDHYMIHYFTRKEGLKDE
;
A
#
# COMPACT_ATOMS: atom_id res chain seq x y z
N MET A 1 10.59 -11.61 37.85
CA MET A 1 10.36 -11.83 36.41
C MET A 1 8.92 -11.48 36.15
N GLU A 2 8.67 -10.29 35.60
CA GLU A 2 7.31 -9.89 35.22
C GLU A 2 6.87 -10.73 34.03
N ASP A 3 5.77 -11.43 34.22
CA ASP A 3 5.09 -12.25 33.21
C ASP A 3 4.60 -11.31 32.10
N PHE A 4 5.26 -11.33 30.94
CA PHE A 4 4.85 -10.58 29.75
C PHE A 4 3.58 -11.23 29.17
N GLN A 5 2.44 -11.00 29.83
CA GLN A 5 1.16 -11.43 29.29
C GLN A 5 0.80 -10.60 28.06
N GLU A 6 0.75 -11.26 26.91
CA GLU A 6 0.23 -10.73 25.66
C GLU A 6 -1.22 -10.25 25.86
N LYS A 7 -1.41 -8.96 26.13
CA LYS A 7 -2.74 -8.37 26.42
C LYS A 7 -3.69 -8.37 25.22
N ARG A 8 -3.21 -8.70 24.02
CA ARG A 8 -3.98 -8.58 22.77
C ARG A 8 -4.44 -9.95 22.29
N LYS A 9 -5.75 -10.13 22.18
CA LYS A 9 -6.37 -11.33 21.61
C LYS A 9 -6.22 -11.44 20.09
N TYR A 10 -6.12 -10.30 19.39
CA TYR A 10 -6.06 -10.25 17.92
C TYR A 10 -4.82 -9.52 17.45
N PHE A 11 -4.22 -10.01 16.36
CA PHE A 11 -3.15 -9.31 15.67
C PHE A 11 -3.70 -8.06 14.97
N ARG A 12 -2.86 -7.04 14.87
CA ARG A 12 -3.13 -5.82 14.09
C ARG A 12 -2.34 -5.86 12.79
N VAL A 13 -2.91 -5.22 11.79
CA VAL A 13 -2.28 -4.96 10.51
C VAL A 13 -2.14 -3.45 10.39
N ASP A 14 -0.89 -3.00 10.33
CA ASP A 14 -0.58 -1.62 9.95
C ASP A 14 -0.83 -1.49 8.45
N LEU A 15 -1.62 -0.49 8.07
CA LEU A 15 -2.00 -0.29 6.68
C LEU A 15 -0.92 0.56 5.99
N ILE A 16 -0.50 0.14 4.79
CA ILE A 16 0.50 0.89 3.99
C ILE A 16 -0.05 2.25 3.59
N ASN A 17 -1.32 2.27 3.18
CA ASN A 17 -2.09 3.49 2.93
C ASN A 17 -3.28 3.44 3.86
N ASP A 18 -3.71 4.60 4.34
CA ASP A 18 -4.94 4.72 5.09
C ASP A 18 -6.15 4.28 4.25
N ILE A 19 -7.17 3.72 4.92
CA ILE A 19 -8.43 3.38 4.27
C ILE A 19 -9.40 4.54 4.51
N PRO A 20 -9.86 5.24 3.46
CA PRO A 20 -10.90 6.25 3.61
C PRO A 20 -12.20 5.55 4.01
N ALA A 21 -12.86 6.12 5.01
CA ALA A 21 -14.09 5.59 5.58
C ALA A 21 -15.04 6.73 5.97
N THR A 22 -16.29 6.37 6.18
CA THR A 22 -17.32 7.28 6.69
C THR A 22 -17.84 6.77 8.02
N ALA A 23 -18.12 7.69 8.93
CA ALA A 23 -18.69 7.37 10.22
C ALA A 23 -19.91 8.22 10.55
N LYS A 24 -20.79 7.67 11.38
CA LYS A 24 -21.97 8.34 11.94
C LYS A 24 -22.11 7.97 13.41
N ILE A 25 -22.51 8.91 14.25
CA ILE A 25 -22.81 8.62 15.65
C ILE A 25 -24.14 7.87 15.72
N SER A 26 -24.14 6.69 16.34
CA SER A 26 -25.34 5.86 16.50
C SER A 26 -25.88 5.83 17.92
N SER A 27 -25.02 6.03 18.92
CA SER A 27 -25.49 6.23 20.30
C SER A 27 -24.51 7.05 21.14
N ILE A 28 -25.07 7.71 22.16
CA ILE A 28 -24.33 8.43 23.20
C ILE A 28 -24.88 7.98 24.55
N ASN A 29 -24.01 7.59 25.49
CA ASN A 29 -24.40 7.07 26.82
C ASN A 29 -25.44 5.94 26.72
N ASN A 30 -25.24 5.00 25.79
CA ASN A 30 -26.15 3.88 25.48
C ASN A 30 -27.57 4.29 25.04
N ARG A 31 -27.81 5.58 24.74
CA ARG A 31 -29.05 6.05 24.14
C ARG A 31 -28.84 6.22 22.64
N LYS A 32 -29.69 5.56 21.84
CA LYS A 32 -29.68 5.74 20.39
C LYS A 32 -29.94 7.21 20.07
N VAL A 33 -29.17 7.75 19.13
CA VAL A 33 -29.35 9.10 18.62
C VAL A 33 -29.57 9.03 17.12
N GLU A 34 -30.56 9.76 16.64
CA GLU A 34 -30.79 9.92 15.21
C GLU A 34 -29.99 11.12 14.71
N VAL A 35 -28.74 10.86 14.33
CA VAL A 35 -27.88 11.85 13.68
C VAL A 35 -27.75 11.46 12.22
N GLU A 36 -28.32 12.22 11.29
CA GLU A 36 -28.18 11.91 9.85
C GLU A 36 -26.81 12.25 9.29
N LYS A 37 -26.06 13.11 9.98
CA LYS A 37 -24.76 13.61 9.52
C LYS A 37 -23.68 12.53 9.63
N THR A 38 -23.05 12.23 8.50
CA THR A 38 -21.81 11.46 8.43
C THR A 38 -20.60 12.39 8.44
N PHE A 39 -19.44 11.85 8.82
CA PHE A 39 -18.16 12.54 8.73
C PHE A 39 -17.06 11.58 8.24
N PRO A 40 -16.03 12.10 7.54
CA PRO A 40 -14.93 11.28 7.04
C PRO A 40 -14.01 10.84 8.19
N ILE A 41 -13.48 9.63 8.08
CA ILE A 41 -12.41 9.12 8.95
C ILE A 41 -11.36 8.43 8.07
N ALA A 42 -10.12 8.36 8.55
CA ALA A 42 -9.03 7.64 7.88
C ALA A 42 -8.54 6.50 8.78
N ILE A 43 -8.73 5.25 8.36
CA ILE A 43 -8.31 4.07 9.13
C ILE A 43 -6.82 3.84 8.92
N LEU A 44 -6.05 3.86 10.01
CA LEU A 44 -4.59 3.75 10.05
C LEU A 44 -4.12 2.32 10.38
N ASP A 45 -4.82 1.65 11.30
CA ASP A 45 -4.61 0.23 11.61
C ASP A 45 -5.95 -0.51 11.70
N LEU A 46 -5.92 -1.81 11.38
CA LEU A 46 -7.10 -2.68 11.41
C LEU A 46 -6.75 -4.01 12.09
N SER A 47 -7.67 -4.49 12.91
CA SER A 47 -7.64 -5.83 13.48
C SER A 47 -9.02 -6.46 13.40
N THR A 48 -9.10 -7.75 13.67
CA THR A 48 -10.40 -8.41 13.85
C THR A 48 -11.21 -7.73 14.94
N GLY A 49 -10.61 -7.22 16.02
CA GLY A 49 -11.36 -6.66 17.15
C GLY A 49 -11.68 -5.17 17.09
N GLY A 50 -11.18 -4.44 16.08
CA GLY A 50 -11.31 -2.99 16.04
C GLY A 50 -10.31 -2.28 15.15
N ILE A 51 -10.33 -0.96 15.19
CA ILE A 51 -9.51 -0.08 14.36
C ILE A 51 -8.73 0.95 15.15
N TYR A 52 -7.71 1.49 14.51
CA TYR A 52 -7.16 2.80 14.80
C TYR A 52 -7.43 3.73 13.63
N ALA A 53 -7.98 4.91 13.89
CA ALA A 53 -8.31 5.86 12.84
C ALA A 53 -8.07 7.30 13.27
N PHE A 54 -7.79 8.15 12.30
CA PHE A 54 -7.79 9.60 12.44
C PHE A 54 -9.18 10.17 12.15
N ILE A 55 -9.61 11.12 12.98
CA ILE A 55 -10.87 11.85 12.85
C ILE A 55 -10.59 13.34 13.11
N PRO A 56 -11.04 14.27 12.23
CA PRO A 56 -10.85 15.71 12.44
C PRO A 56 -11.65 16.32 13.60
N VAL A 57 -12.65 15.59 14.10
CA VAL A 57 -13.62 16.08 15.10
C VAL A 57 -13.35 15.43 16.44
N ASP A 58 -13.47 16.22 17.51
CA ASP A 58 -13.37 15.73 18.87
C ASP A 58 -14.62 14.94 19.28
N ILE A 59 -14.45 13.62 19.46
CA ILE A 59 -15.45 12.70 19.96
C ILE A 59 -15.06 12.18 21.37
N PRO A 60 -16.01 12.18 22.33
CA PRO A 60 -15.80 11.60 23.66
C PRO A 60 -15.52 10.08 23.64
N VAL A 61 -14.70 9.63 24.59
CA VAL A 61 -14.31 8.22 24.77
C VAL A 61 -15.28 7.50 25.72
N ASN A 62 -15.45 6.19 25.52
CA ASN A 62 -16.24 5.24 26.33
C ASN A 62 -17.75 5.49 26.42
N ILE A 63 -18.26 6.54 25.78
CA ILE A 63 -19.69 6.88 25.80
C ILE A 63 -20.32 6.95 24.41
N VAL A 64 -19.50 7.00 23.35
CA VAL A 64 -19.99 7.12 21.97
C VAL A 64 -19.77 5.81 21.22
N ILE A 65 -20.85 5.33 20.60
CA ILE A 65 -20.79 4.28 19.58
C ILE A 65 -20.99 4.94 18.23
N ILE A 66 -20.12 4.59 17.28
CA ILE A 66 -20.20 5.05 15.91
C ILE A 66 -20.43 3.88 14.96
N ASP A 67 -21.17 4.13 13.89
CA ASP A 67 -21.31 3.23 12.76
C ASP A 67 -20.26 3.62 11.75
N ILE A 68 -19.40 2.68 11.38
CA ILE A 68 -18.27 2.90 10.48
C ILE A 68 -18.48 2.10 9.22
N MET A 69 -18.44 2.77 8.08
CA MET A 69 -18.55 2.18 6.75
C MET A 69 -17.25 2.35 5.98
N PHE A 70 -16.71 1.25 5.47
CA PHE A 70 -15.46 1.25 4.70
C PHE A 70 -15.38 0.05 3.77
N THR A 71 -14.50 0.15 2.78
CA THR A 71 -14.19 -0.95 1.87
C THR A 71 -12.77 -1.44 2.13
N PHE A 72 -12.60 -2.74 2.32
CA PHE A 72 -11.31 -3.37 2.53
C PHE A 72 -11.19 -4.67 1.75
N GLU A 73 -10.11 -4.83 0.97
CA GLU A 73 -9.91 -6.00 0.10
C GLU A 73 -11.10 -6.27 -0.85
N ASN A 74 -11.69 -5.21 -1.39
CA ASN A 74 -12.88 -5.22 -2.25
C ASN A 74 -14.17 -5.71 -1.58
N GLU A 75 -14.22 -5.71 -0.24
CA GLU A 75 -15.42 -6.04 0.53
C GLU A 75 -15.87 -4.84 1.36
N GLU A 76 -17.18 -4.60 1.36
CA GLU A 76 -17.79 -3.55 2.17
C GLU A 76 -18.03 -4.05 3.60
N PHE A 77 -17.74 -3.17 4.54
CA PHE A 77 -17.93 -3.39 5.97
C PHE A 77 -18.74 -2.23 6.56
N SER A 78 -19.67 -2.60 7.44
CA SER A 78 -20.42 -1.66 8.28
C SER A 78 -20.42 -2.20 9.70
N PHE A 79 -19.72 -1.51 10.61
CA PHE A 79 -19.53 -1.96 11.98
C PHE A 79 -19.91 -0.89 12.99
N ASN A 80 -20.60 -1.30 14.04
CA ASN A 80 -20.68 -0.54 15.27
C ASN A 80 -19.33 -0.61 15.99
N ALA A 81 -18.81 0.53 16.44
CA ALA A 81 -17.58 0.59 17.19
C ALA A 81 -17.70 1.52 18.40
N LEU A 82 -17.22 1.04 19.55
CA LEU A 82 -17.07 1.84 20.76
C LEU A 82 -15.71 2.53 20.75
N ILE A 83 -15.68 3.84 20.98
CA ILE A 83 -14.43 4.58 21.11
C ILE A 83 -13.81 4.30 22.49
N ILE A 84 -12.60 3.74 22.55
CA ILE A 84 -11.96 3.30 23.80
C ILE A 84 -10.67 4.06 24.15
N ARG A 85 -10.07 4.76 23.17
CA ARG A 85 -8.90 5.62 23.38
C ARG A 85 -8.94 6.81 22.43
N LYS A 86 -8.34 7.92 22.85
CA LYS A 86 -8.19 9.17 22.09
C LYS A 86 -6.79 9.72 22.33
N THR A 87 -6.14 10.17 21.27
CA THR A 87 -4.85 10.87 21.30
C THR A 87 -4.98 12.14 20.46
N PRO A 88 -4.73 13.34 21.02
CA PRO A 88 -4.74 14.58 20.24
C PRO A 88 -3.59 14.64 19.24
N LYS A 89 -3.83 15.30 18.11
CA LYS A 89 -2.87 15.63 17.04
C LYS A 89 -3.05 17.10 16.63
N ASP A 90 -2.12 17.61 15.84
CA ASP A 90 -2.12 19.01 15.41
C ASP A 90 -3.36 19.39 14.59
N ASP A 91 -3.90 18.43 13.82
CA ASP A 91 -4.99 18.62 12.86
C ASP A 91 -6.24 17.77 13.18
N GLY A 92 -6.30 17.13 14.35
CA GLY A 92 -7.43 16.30 14.74
C GLY A 92 -7.10 15.34 15.87
N PHE A 93 -7.65 14.13 15.80
CA PHE A 93 -7.53 13.15 16.87
C PHE A 93 -7.38 11.74 16.31
N GLU A 94 -6.49 10.96 16.91
CA GLU A 94 -6.40 9.53 16.66
C GLU A 94 -7.20 8.77 17.70
N TYR A 95 -8.04 7.85 17.23
CA TYR A 95 -8.96 7.07 18.04
C TYR A 95 -8.71 5.58 17.85
N GLY A 96 -8.65 4.85 18.95
CA GLY A 96 -8.81 3.40 18.93
C GLY A 96 -10.23 3.04 19.26
N MET A 97 -10.80 2.18 18.44
CA MET A 97 -12.20 1.81 18.53
C MET A 97 -12.31 0.30 18.52
N LYS A 98 -13.20 -0.23 19.35
CA LYS A 98 -13.47 -1.66 19.46
C LYS A 98 -14.76 -2.00 18.73
N PHE A 99 -14.71 -2.95 17.81
CA PHE A 99 -15.90 -3.41 17.12
C PHE A 99 -16.87 -4.10 18.09
N LEU A 100 -18.16 -3.81 17.88
CA LEU A 100 -19.29 -4.44 18.54
C LEU A 100 -19.92 -5.38 17.51
N PHE A 101 -19.36 -6.59 17.41
CA PHE A 101 -19.88 -7.58 16.46
C PHE A 101 -21.26 -8.08 16.86
N HIS A 102 -22.16 -8.09 15.90
CA HIS A 102 -23.47 -8.74 16.03
C HIS A 102 -23.47 -10.17 15.48
N SER A 103 -22.44 -10.55 14.69
CA SER A 103 -22.36 -11.87 14.07
C SER A 103 -20.93 -12.43 13.98
N GLN A 104 -20.79 -13.73 14.21
CA GLN A 104 -19.52 -14.47 13.99
C GLN A 104 -19.11 -14.49 12.51
N LYS A 105 -20.08 -14.33 11.60
CA LYS A 105 -19.87 -14.26 10.15
C LYS A 105 -19.05 -13.03 9.79
N ASP A 106 -19.37 -11.87 10.38
CA ASP A 106 -18.64 -10.64 10.14
C ASP A 106 -17.21 -10.68 10.71
N GLU A 107 -17.05 -11.24 11.91
CA GLU A 107 -15.73 -11.47 12.53
C GLU A 107 -14.86 -12.38 11.64
N SER A 108 -15.45 -13.45 11.10
CA SER A 108 -14.76 -14.36 10.18
C SER A 108 -14.41 -13.67 8.85
N ARG A 109 -15.30 -12.82 8.33
CA ARG A 109 -15.11 -12.10 7.06
C ARG A 109 -13.93 -11.14 7.15
N ILE A 110 -13.90 -10.27 8.16
CA ILE A 110 -12.80 -9.31 8.35
C ILE A 110 -11.47 -10.03 8.63
N THR A 111 -11.50 -11.13 9.38
CA THR A 111 -10.29 -11.94 9.66
C THR A 111 -9.70 -12.53 8.39
N ARG A 112 -10.54 -13.01 7.46
CA ARG A 112 -10.09 -13.51 6.16
C ARG A 112 -9.40 -12.40 5.35
N CYS A 113 -10.02 -11.22 5.25
CA CYS A 113 -9.44 -10.08 4.53
C CYS A 113 -8.10 -9.66 5.15
N LEU A 114 -8.00 -9.60 6.47
CA LEU A 114 -6.76 -9.27 7.19
C LEU A 114 -5.64 -10.28 6.92
N ASN A 115 -5.95 -11.57 6.90
CA ASN A 115 -4.97 -12.60 6.56
C ASN A 115 -4.50 -12.47 5.11
N GLN A 116 -5.42 -12.22 4.17
CA GLN A 116 -5.08 -12.01 2.76
C GLN A 116 -4.18 -10.79 2.59
N TYR A 117 -4.54 -9.66 3.21
CA TYR A 117 -3.72 -8.46 3.22
C TYR A 117 -2.33 -8.74 3.78
N LYS A 118 -2.25 -9.37 4.96
CA LYS A 118 -0.97 -9.72 5.58
C LYS A 118 -0.12 -10.59 4.67
N ILE A 119 -0.67 -11.58 3.98
CA ILE A 119 0.08 -12.43 3.04
C ILE A 119 0.60 -11.61 1.85
N LYS A 120 -0.23 -10.74 1.25
CA LYS A 120 0.17 -9.85 0.16
C LYS A 120 1.30 -8.92 0.59
N HIS A 121 1.18 -8.33 1.77
CA HIS A 121 2.06 -7.28 2.26
C HIS A 121 3.29 -7.80 3.02
N THR A 122 3.30 -9.02 3.55
CA THR A 122 4.51 -9.63 4.16
C THR A 122 5.61 -9.82 3.11
N ARG A 123 5.26 -10.18 1.87
CA ARG A 123 6.23 -10.26 0.77
C ARG A 123 6.79 -8.89 0.42
N PHE A 124 5.96 -7.85 0.44
CA PHE A 124 6.39 -6.48 0.18
C PHE A 124 7.26 -5.91 1.30
N MET A 125 6.84 -6.07 2.56
CA MET A 125 7.57 -5.60 3.74
C MET A 125 8.91 -6.30 3.89
N LYS A 126 8.99 -7.61 3.60
CA LYS A 126 10.27 -8.32 3.56
C LYS A 126 11.20 -7.72 2.50
N ILE A 127 10.67 -7.44 1.31
CA ILE A 127 11.43 -6.75 0.27
C ILE A 127 11.88 -5.38 0.77
N GLN A 128 11.01 -4.51 1.27
CA GLN A 128 11.40 -3.19 1.80
C GLN A 128 12.41 -3.25 2.95
N LEU A 129 12.27 -4.19 3.88
CA LEU A 129 13.22 -4.38 4.98
C LEU A 129 14.57 -4.90 4.48
N ASP A 130 14.58 -5.78 3.48
CA ASP A 130 15.79 -6.25 2.81
C ASP A 130 16.46 -5.08 2.03
N LEU A 131 15.68 -4.19 1.38
CA LEU A 131 16.20 -2.96 0.75
C LEU A 131 16.89 -2.07 1.80
N ARG A 132 16.24 -1.80 2.94
CA ARG A 132 16.79 -0.90 3.98
C ARG A 132 18.06 -1.45 4.63
N LYS A 133 18.26 -2.77 4.64
CA LYS A 133 19.49 -3.40 5.13
C LYS A 133 20.65 -3.33 4.13
N GLN A 134 20.37 -3.08 2.86
CA GLN A 134 21.39 -3.00 1.83
C GLN A 134 21.99 -1.59 1.79
N LYS A 135 23.24 -1.52 2.25
CA LYS A 135 24.06 -0.31 2.38
C LYS A 135 24.05 0.61 1.15
N TYR A 136 23.85 0.05 -0.05
CA TYR A 136 23.99 0.75 -1.32
C TYR A 136 22.67 1.11 -2.00
N ILE A 137 21.51 0.67 -1.49
CA ILE A 137 20.25 0.91 -2.20
C ILE A 137 19.91 2.40 -2.30
N GLY A 138 20.26 3.18 -1.27
CA GLY A 138 20.07 4.63 -1.29
C GLY A 138 20.84 5.29 -2.44
N CYS A 139 21.98 4.74 -2.84
CA CYS A 139 22.74 5.24 -4.00
C CYS A 139 22.02 4.94 -5.31
N PHE A 140 21.44 3.74 -5.45
CA PHE A 140 20.66 3.38 -6.64
C PHE A 140 19.36 4.17 -6.75
N VAL A 141 18.69 4.43 -5.63
CA VAL A 141 17.49 5.28 -5.59
C VAL A 141 17.82 6.71 -6.04
N LYS A 142 18.90 7.30 -5.53
CA LYS A 142 19.38 8.60 -6.03
C LYS A 142 19.77 8.56 -7.51
N GLY A 143 20.35 7.45 -7.96
CA GLY A 143 20.64 7.23 -9.38
C GLY A 143 19.40 7.26 -10.27
N LEU A 144 18.24 6.80 -9.78
CA LEU A 144 16.98 6.91 -10.52
C LEU A 144 16.56 8.38 -10.73
N GLU A 145 16.89 9.27 -9.81
CA GLU A 145 16.56 10.70 -9.91
C GLU A 145 17.36 11.41 -11.01
N LEU A 146 18.47 10.81 -11.45
CA LEU A 146 19.28 11.32 -12.58
C LEU A 146 18.72 10.90 -13.95
N ILE A 147 17.74 10.00 -13.99
CA ILE A 147 17.10 9.55 -15.22
C ILE A 147 15.83 10.40 -15.39
N GLU A 148 15.74 11.13 -16.50
CA GLU A 148 14.60 12.01 -16.79
C GLU A 148 13.34 11.21 -17.11
N GLU A 149 13.48 10.06 -17.77
CA GLU A 149 12.36 9.22 -18.15
C GLU A 149 11.83 8.37 -16.98
N PRO A 150 10.62 7.80 -17.08
CA PRO A 150 10.09 6.86 -16.11
C PRO A 150 11.05 5.70 -15.81
N ALA A 151 11.70 5.76 -14.66
CA ALA A 151 12.72 4.82 -14.22
C ALA A 151 12.38 4.23 -12.86
N TYR A 152 12.70 2.95 -12.72
CA TYR A 152 12.36 2.23 -11.51
C TYR A 152 13.31 1.06 -11.25
N LEU A 153 13.50 0.77 -9.98
CA LEU A 153 14.28 -0.35 -9.49
C LEU A 153 13.37 -1.56 -9.34
N ILE A 154 13.80 -2.72 -9.86
CA ILE A 154 13.07 -3.99 -9.76
C ILE A 154 13.95 -5.09 -9.20
N THR A 155 13.32 -6.08 -8.58
CA THR A 155 13.96 -7.34 -8.18
C THR A 155 14.00 -8.34 -9.34
N SER A 156 14.75 -9.44 -9.17
CA SER A 156 14.70 -10.63 -10.06
C SER A 156 13.30 -11.21 -10.29
N ARG A 157 12.36 -10.94 -9.37
CA ARG A 157 10.94 -11.33 -9.46
C ARG A 157 10.06 -10.27 -10.13
N ARG A 158 10.67 -9.23 -10.74
CA ARG A 158 10.00 -8.12 -11.42
C ARG A 158 9.16 -7.25 -10.50
N ILE A 159 9.38 -7.30 -9.19
CA ILE A 159 8.67 -6.44 -8.22
C ILE A 159 9.35 -5.07 -8.20
N VAL A 160 8.58 -4.00 -8.34
CA VAL A 160 9.05 -2.62 -8.27
C VAL A 160 9.32 -2.24 -6.82
N VAL A 161 10.53 -1.76 -6.55
CA VAL A 161 11.00 -1.49 -5.18
C VAL A 161 11.39 -0.03 -4.94
N ALA A 162 11.69 0.70 -6.01
CA ALA A 162 11.85 2.15 -5.99
C ALA A 162 11.49 2.72 -7.37
N THR A 163 11.14 4.00 -7.41
CA THR A 163 10.74 4.73 -8.62
C THR A 163 11.27 6.15 -8.55
N ASN A 164 11.57 6.77 -9.69
CA ASN A 164 11.70 8.22 -9.78
C ASN A 164 10.32 8.89 -9.89
N LYS A 165 10.31 10.23 -9.82
CA LYS A 165 9.07 11.01 -9.92
C LYS A 165 8.32 10.77 -11.24
N ALA A 166 9.03 10.76 -12.37
CA ALA A 166 8.44 10.52 -13.69
C ALA A 166 7.69 9.16 -13.77
N ALA A 167 8.24 8.11 -13.15
CA ALA A 167 7.59 6.80 -13.07
C ALA A 167 6.35 6.83 -12.17
N GLN A 168 6.40 7.52 -11.04
CA GLN A 168 5.23 7.68 -10.15
C GLN A 168 4.10 8.41 -10.86
N ASP A 169 4.42 9.52 -11.52
CA ASP A 169 3.45 10.33 -12.29
C ASP A 169 2.86 9.53 -13.46
N SER A 170 3.63 8.58 -14.02
CA SER A 170 3.17 7.64 -15.05
C SER A 170 2.36 6.45 -14.48
N GLY A 171 2.12 6.41 -13.18
CA GLY A 171 1.29 5.38 -12.52
C GLY A 171 2.04 4.10 -12.14
N VAL A 172 3.37 4.11 -12.06
CA VAL A 172 4.16 2.97 -11.58
C VAL A 172 4.04 2.82 -10.06
N LYS A 173 3.53 1.67 -9.62
CA LYS A 173 3.26 1.37 -8.21
C LYS A 173 4.35 0.51 -7.58
N LEU A 174 4.81 0.93 -6.40
CA LEU A 174 5.72 0.14 -5.58
C LEU A 174 5.05 -1.16 -5.12
N GLY A 175 5.81 -2.24 -5.07
CA GLY A 175 5.38 -3.56 -4.60
C GLY A 175 4.59 -4.37 -5.62
N GLU A 176 4.16 -3.74 -6.71
CA GLU A 176 3.56 -4.43 -7.84
C GLU A 176 4.63 -4.98 -8.79
N ARG A 177 4.20 -5.84 -9.72
CA ARG A 177 5.10 -6.33 -10.76
C ARG A 177 5.20 -5.28 -11.86
N CYS A 178 6.40 -5.07 -12.40
CA CYS A 178 6.61 -4.04 -13.42
C CYS A 178 5.64 -4.18 -14.59
N TYR A 179 5.34 -5.41 -15.02
CA TYR A 179 4.42 -5.64 -16.12
C TYR A 179 2.94 -5.38 -15.77
N SER A 180 2.52 -5.44 -14.50
CA SER A 180 1.16 -5.09 -14.09
C SER A 180 0.97 -3.57 -14.08
N THR A 181 1.95 -2.85 -13.56
CA THR A 181 1.84 -1.39 -13.37
C THR A 181 2.28 -0.57 -14.58
N VAL A 182 3.30 -1.02 -15.32
CA VAL A 182 3.85 -0.29 -16.50
C VAL A 182 3.08 -0.67 -17.76
N ALA A 183 2.98 -1.96 -18.02
CA ALA A 183 2.45 -2.48 -19.29
C ALA A 183 0.97 -2.88 -19.21
N LYS A 184 0.35 -2.83 -18.01
CA LYS A 184 -1.03 -3.26 -17.75
C LYS A 184 -1.30 -4.70 -18.22
N ARG A 185 -0.37 -5.62 -17.96
CA ARG A 185 -0.42 -7.04 -18.34
C ARG A 185 -0.41 -7.97 -17.13
N HIS A 186 -0.82 -9.22 -17.33
CA HIS A 186 -0.76 -10.27 -16.32
C HIS A 186 0.54 -11.10 -16.35
N HIS A 187 1.31 -10.98 -17.43
CA HIS A 187 2.56 -11.72 -17.65
C HIS A 187 3.70 -10.77 -18.02
N ALA A 188 4.95 -11.25 -17.93
CA ALA A 188 6.13 -10.50 -18.34
C ALA A 188 5.98 -9.99 -19.79
N CYS A 189 6.48 -8.79 -20.07
CA CYS A 189 6.42 -8.26 -21.43
C CYS A 189 7.28 -9.12 -22.37
N PRO A 190 6.88 -9.28 -23.65
CA PRO A 190 7.61 -10.09 -24.62
C PRO A 190 9.00 -9.52 -24.94
N PHE A 191 9.22 -8.25 -24.62
CA PHE A 191 10.50 -7.54 -24.76
C PHE A 191 11.36 -7.60 -23.49
N CYS A 192 10.95 -8.33 -22.46
CA CYS A 192 11.64 -8.38 -21.17
C CYS A 192 13.00 -9.08 -21.32
N ARG A 193 14.10 -8.33 -21.19
CA ARG A 193 15.47 -8.87 -21.20
C ARG A 193 16.05 -9.07 -19.81
N LEU A 194 15.19 -9.26 -18.81
CA LEU A 194 15.63 -9.34 -17.40
C LEU A 194 16.60 -10.50 -17.14
N GLU A 195 16.34 -11.69 -17.72
CA GLU A 195 17.23 -12.85 -17.52
C GLU A 195 18.56 -12.69 -18.26
N ASP A 196 18.56 -11.96 -19.38
CA ASP A 196 19.78 -11.63 -20.12
C ASP A 196 20.58 -10.57 -19.39
N ALA A 197 19.91 -9.54 -18.83
CA ALA A 197 20.55 -8.45 -18.09
C ALA A 197 21.31 -8.96 -16.87
N LYS A 198 20.80 -9.99 -16.17
CA LYS A 198 21.50 -10.63 -15.05
C LYS A 198 22.87 -11.21 -15.41
N LYS A 199 23.07 -11.54 -16.69
CA LYS A 199 24.31 -12.13 -17.21
C LYS A 199 25.20 -11.10 -17.90
N ALA A 200 24.66 -9.90 -18.15
CA ALA A 200 25.38 -8.82 -18.80
C ALA A 200 26.13 -8.00 -17.74
N ASP A 201 27.33 -7.57 -18.11
CA ASP A 201 28.16 -6.61 -17.38
C ASP A 201 27.94 -5.16 -17.85
N HIS A 202 26.98 -4.95 -18.76
CA HIS A 202 26.68 -3.69 -19.40
C HIS A 202 25.17 -3.43 -19.49
N LEU A 203 24.81 -2.19 -19.83
CA LEU A 203 23.44 -1.80 -20.10
C LEU A 203 22.89 -2.57 -21.30
N LEU A 204 21.78 -3.31 -21.11
CA LEU A 204 21.06 -3.92 -22.23
C LEU A 204 19.98 -2.99 -22.74
N GLU A 205 19.88 -2.87 -24.06
CA GLU A 205 18.81 -2.15 -24.74
C GLU A 205 18.02 -3.10 -25.65
N THR A 206 16.70 -2.94 -25.71
CA THR A 206 15.89 -3.51 -26.80
C THR A 206 14.79 -2.56 -27.23
N ASN A 207 14.40 -2.67 -28.50
CA ASN A 207 13.15 -2.08 -28.96
C ASN A 207 11.97 -2.76 -28.24
N ALA A 208 11.04 -1.96 -27.76
CA ALA A 208 9.84 -2.42 -27.08
C ALA A 208 8.62 -1.59 -27.52
N VAL A 209 7.44 -2.15 -27.30
CA VAL A 209 6.17 -1.44 -27.47
C VAL A 209 5.42 -1.46 -26.16
N VAL A 210 5.29 -0.29 -25.53
CA VAL A 210 4.62 -0.13 -24.23
C VAL A 210 3.48 0.86 -24.42
N GLN A 211 2.26 0.45 -24.05
CA GLN A 211 1.06 1.28 -24.23
C GLN A 211 0.95 1.84 -25.66
N GLU A 212 1.15 0.97 -26.66
CA GLU A 212 1.08 1.31 -28.09
C GLU A 212 2.18 2.27 -28.60
N GLN A 213 3.12 2.67 -27.75
CA GLN A 213 4.24 3.54 -28.13
C GLN A 213 5.52 2.74 -28.35
N SER A 214 6.21 3.01 -29.46
CA SER A 214 7.55 2.47 -29.72
C SER A 214 8.57 3.16 -28.82
N CYS A 215 9.33 2.37 -28.07
CA CYS A 215 10.35 2.86 -27.14
C CYS A 215 11.58 1.96 -27.17
N LYS A 216 12.67 2.45 -26.58
CA LYS A 216 13.81 1.61 -26.19
C LYS A 216 13.71 1.32 -24.70
N ALA A 217 13.55 0.05 -24.36
CA ALA A 217 13.62 -0.42 -22.99
C ALA A 217 15.07 -0.72 -22.62
N ARG A 218 15.46 -0.34 -21.40
CA ARG A 218 16.85 -0.39 -20.93
C ARG A 218 16.95 -1.09 -19.59
N TRP A 219 17.86 -2.05 -19.44
CA TRP A 219 18.10 -2.79 -18.20
C TRP A 219 19.55 -2.67 -17.79
N LEU A 220 19.76 -2.16 -16.58
CA LEU A 220 21.06 -2.16 -15.92
C LEU A 220 20.97 -3.08 -14.72
N TYR A 221 21.68 -4.21 -14.79
CA TYR A 221 21.81 -5.10 -13.64
C TYR A 221 22.72 -4.46 -12.59
N LEU A 222 22.29 -4.58 -11.35
CA LEU A 222 23.01 -4.12 -10.17
C LEU A 222 23.32 -5.35 -9.30
N GLU A 223 24.16 -5.15 -8.29
CA GLU A 223 24.41 -6.19 -7.29
C GLU A 223 23.12 -6.60 -6.54
N ASP A 224 23.17 -7.74 -5.85
CA ASP A 224 22.07 -8.28 -5.05
C ASP A 224 20.74 -8.50 -5.78
N HIS A 225 20.79 -8.81 -7.07
CA HIS A 225 19.62 -9.14 -7.89
C HIS A 225 18.63 -7.98 -8.12
N TYR A 226 19.10 -6.73 -8.01
CA TYR A 226 18.35 -5.56 -8.44
C TYR A 226 18.69 -5.17 -9.87
N MET A 227 17.72 -4.53 -10.52
CA MET A 227 17.90 -3.94 -11.84
C MET A 227 17.23 -2.59 -11.90
N ILE A 228 17.91 -1.62 -12.50
CA ILE A 228 17.26 -0.41 -12.98
C ILE A 228 16.64 -0.73 -14.33
N HIS A 229 15.37 -0.38 -14.49
CA HIS A 229 14.63 -0.52 -15.73
C HIS A 229 13.92 0.79 -16.05
N TYR A 230 14.07 1.26 -17.29
CA TYR A 230 13.47 2.49 -17.77
C TYR A 230 13.24 2.41 -19.28
N PHE A 231 12.39 3.32 -19.79
CA PHE A 231 12.06 3.41 -21.20
C PHE A 231 12.41 4.79 -21.74
N THR A 232 13.02 4.83 -22.91
CA THR A 232 13.24 6.08 -23.65
C THR A 232 12.37 6.09 -24.90
N ARG A 233 11.73 7.22 -25.17
CA ARG A 233 10.98 7.39 -26.43
C ARG A 233 11.97 7.37 -27.58
N LYS A 234 11.58 6.76 -28.71
CA LYS A 234 12.37 6.93 -29.94
C LYS A 234 12.21 8.37 -30.40
N GLU A 235 13.30 9.13 -30.45
CA GLU A 235 13.34 10.37 -31.19
C GLU A 235 13.16 10.04 -32.67
N GLY A 236 12.05 10.49 -33.27
CA GLY A 236 11.77 10.27 -34.70
C GLY A 236 10.41 9.66 -34.98
N LEU A 237 9.36 10.41 -34.67
CA LEU A 237 8.13 10.57 -35.45
C LEU A 237 7.55 11.89 -34.93
N LYS A 238 8.12 13.00 -35.42
CA LYS A 238 7.31 14.22 -35.50
C LYS A 238 6.24 13.85 -36.51
N ASP A 239 4.98 13.87 -36.08
CA ASP A 239 3.85 13.79 -37.00
C ASP A 239 4.03 14.92 -38.03
N GLU A 240 4.44 14.56 -39.24
CA GLU A 240 4.20 15.37 -40.45
C GLU A 240 2.78 15.12 -40.94
#